data_AF-A0A935C946-F1
#
_entry.id   AF-A0A935C946-F1
#
_cell.length_a   1.000
_cell.length_b   1.000
_cell.length_c   1.000
_cell.angle_alpha   90.00
_cell.angle_beta   90.00
_cell.angle_gamma   90.00
#
_symmetry.space_group_name_H-M   'P 1'
#
loop_
_entity.id
_entity.type
_entity.pdbx_description
1 polymer ?
#
loop_
_entity_poly.entity_id
_entity_poly.type
_entity_poly.pdbx_seq_one_letter_code
_entity_poly.pdbx_strand_id
1 'polypeptide(L)'
;MTERLNSLGIDVKLKTVVGDDESRLEEAIRDALRRSEIIISTGGLDPPKTTLPARYLRGCSNGIWCSMTRILERLRTRFARRNMPMPEINSRQALVMEGAEILANRNGTAPGMMIQEGKCTVVILPGPPREMRPMFDEGDRTCPQTACRGSRHPAQEIQHFRPDRIAHR
;
A
#
# COMPACT_ATOMS: atom_id res chain seq x y z
N MET A 1 6.88 -10.65 -7.34
CA MET A 1 6.62 -9.23 -7.62
C MET A 1 7.72 -8.63 -8.46
N THR A 2 8.98 -8.72 -8.05
CA THR A 2 10.16 -8.23 -8.80
C THR A 2 10.25 -8.72 -10.24
N GLU A 3 10.09 -10.03 -10.50
CA GLU A 3 10.10 -10.56 -11.87
C GLU A 3 9.04 -9.92 -12.76
N ARG A 4 7.84 -9.68 -12.20
CA ARG A 4 6.74 -9.04 -12.91
C ARG A 4 7.01 -7.55 -13.14
N LEU A 5 7.58 -6.83 -12.17
CA LEU A 5 8.03 -5.45 -12.37
C LEU A 5 9.09 -5.34 -13.47
N ASN A 6 10.07 -6.25 -13.46
CA ASN A 6 11.09 -6.31 -14.50
C ASN A 6 10.48 -6.59 -15.87
N SER A 7 9.48 -7.48 -15.95
CA SER A 7 8.74 -7.74 -17.21
C SER A 7 7.96 -6.53 -17.73
N LEU A 8 7.65 -5.58 -16.85
CA LEU A 8 6.97 -4.32 -17.15
C LEU A 8 7.96 -3.17 -17.42
N GLY A 9 9.26 -3.45 -17.49
CA GLY A 9 10.31 -2.45 -17.73
C GLY A 9 10.70 -1.61 -16.50
N ILE A 10 10.20 -1.99 -15.32
CA ILE A 10 10.50 -1.34 -14.04
C ILE A 10 11.66 -2.09 -13.39
N ASP A 11 12.81 -1.42 -13.23
CA ASP A 11 14.02 -2.03 -12.69
C ASP A 11 14.09 -1.86 -11.17
N VAL A 12 13.86 -2.95 -10.44
CA VAL A 12 13.89 -2.93 -8.97
C VAL A 12 15.35 -2.90 -8.50
N LYS A 13 15.83 -1.71 -8.15
CA LYS A 13 17.21 -1.47 -7.72
C LYS A 13 17.48 -1.88 -6.28
N LEU A 14 16.45 -1.82 -5.43
CA LEU A 14 16.61 -2.09 -4.01
C LEU A 14 15.37 -2.77 -3.44
N LYS A 15 15.61 -3.66 -2.48
CA LYS A 15 14.58 -4.22 -1.61
C LYS A 15 14.94 -3.94 -0.17
N THR A 16 13.98 -3.47 0.60
CA THR A 16 14.15 -3.21 2.02
C THR A 16 13.08 -3.96 2.79
N VAL A 17 13.50 -4.83 3.71
CA VAL A 17 12.58 -5.48 4.65
C VAL A 17 12.71 -4.75 5.98
N VAL A 18 11.59 -4.27 6.50
CA VAL A 18 11.54 -3.55 7.77
C VAL A 18 10.64 -4.31 8.73
N GLY A 19 11.09 -4.47 9.98
CA GLY A 19 10.28 -5.03 11.06
C GLY A 19 9.26 -4.02 11.60
N ASP A 20 8.63 -4.33 12.74
CA ASP A 20 7.60 -3.49 13.38
C ASP A 20 8.18 -2.28 14.16
N ASP A 21 9.15 -1.60 13.56
CA ASP A 21 9.78 -0.39 14.10
C ASP A 21 9.40 0.80 13.23
N GLU A 22 8.57 1.69 13.78
CA GLU A 22 8.03 2.85 13.08
C GLU A 22 9.12 3.82 12.62
N SER A 23 10.17 4.00 13.43
CA SER A 23 11.29 4.88 13.08
C SER A 23 12.12 4.32 11.93
N ARG A 24 12.37 3.00 11.91
CA ARG A 24 13.05 2.34 10.79
C ARG A 24 12.22 2.34 9.51
N LEU A 25 10.90 2.17 9.63
CA LEU A 25 10.00 2.22 8.48
C LEU A 25 10.01 3.62 7.86
N GLU A 26 9.92 4.64 8.70
CA GLU A 26 10.00 6.04 8.32
C GLU A 26 11.32 6.38 7.62
N GLU A 27 12.45 5.94 8.17
CA GLU A 27 13.76 6.13 7.54
C GLU A 27 13.85 5.44 6.18
N ALA A 28 13.44 4.18 6.08
CA ALA A 28 13.46 3.41 4.83
C ALA A 28 12.62 4.06 3.73
N ILE A 29 11.46 4.62 4.10
CA ILE A 29 10.57 5.35 3.19
C ILE A 29 11.21 6.66 2.72
N ARG A 30 11.72 7.47 3.65
CA ARG A 30 12.35 8.76 3.33
C ARG A 30 13.53 8.57 2.38
N ASP A 31 14.31 7.54 2.63
CA ASP A 31 15.44 7.17 1.80
C ASP A 31 15.01 6.67 0.42
N ALA A 32 13.91 5.91 0.33
CA ALA A 32 13.34 5.47 -0.93
C ALA A 32 12.82 6.65 -1.76
N LEU A 33 12.11 7.59 -1.15
CA LEU A 33 11.57 8.79 -1.80
C LEU A 33 12.66 9.66 -2.45
N ARG A 34 13.89 9.61 -1.92
CA ARG A 34 15.02 10.38 -2.47
C ARG A 34 15.64 9.78 -3.72
N ARG A 35 15.54 8.46 -3.93
CA ARG A 35 16.33 7.73 -4.94
C ARG A 35 15.51 6.95 -5.95
N SER A 36 14.22 6.78 -5.69
CA SER A 36 13.33 5.96 -6.50
C SER A 36 12.25 6.79 -7.15
N GLU A 37 11.90 6.42 -8.37
CA GLU A 37 10.77 6.99 -9.09
C GLU A 37 9.50 6.16 -8.85
N ILE A 38 9.66 4.92 -8.37
CA ILE A 38 8.56 4.04 -7.98
C ILE A 38 8.90 3.39 -6.64
N ILE A 39 8.01 3.50 -5.67
CA ILE A 39 8.10 2.80 -4.39
C ILE A 39 6.90 1.89 -4.28
N ILE A 40 7.13 0.60 -4.06
CA ILE A 40 6.05 -0.35 -3.79
C ILE A 40 6.24 -0.85 -2.37
N SER A 41 5.32 -0.45 -1.50
CA SER A 41 5.24 -0.91 -0.13
C SER A 41 4.21 -2.03 -0.01
N THR A 42 4.60 -3.12 0.63
CA THR A 42 3.71 -4.25 0.94
C THR A 42 3.71 -4.50 2.44
N GLY A 43 2.53 -4.80 2.99
CA GLY A 43 2.38 -4.96 4.44
C GLY A 43 2.12 -3.62 5.15
N GLY A 44 1.68 -3.69 6.40
CA GLY A 44 1.43 -2.48 7.21
C GLY A 44 0.14 -1.73 6.92
N LEU A 45 -0.82 -2.29 6.16
CA LEU A 45 -2.18 -1.74 6.01
C LEU A 45 -3.06 -1.85 7.28
N ASP A 46 -2.46 -2.16 8.42
CA ASP A 46 -3.04 -1.93 9.73
C ASP A 46 -2.93 -0.42 10.08
N PRO A 47 -3.50 0.10 11.18
CA PRO A 47 -3.80 1.52 11.44
C PRO A 47 -2.65 2.51 11.13
N PRO A 48 -2.90 3.85 11.12
CA PRO A 48 -1.93 4.89 10.74
C PRO A 48 -0.50 4.77 11.29
N LYS A 49 -0.32 4.06 12.42
CA LYS A 49 0.98 3.70 13.01
C LYS A 49 1.88 2.83 12.11
N THR A 50 1.31 2.04 11.19
CA THR A 50 2.07 1.09 10.35
C THR A 50 2.06 1.42 8.87
N THR A 51 1.33 2.47 8.48
CA THR A 51 1.29 2.93 7.10
C THR A 51 2.33 4.04 6.91
N LEU A 52 2.82 4.17 5.66
CA LEU A 52 3.67 5.28 5.22
C LEU A 52 3.27 6.59 5.92
N PRO A 53 4.20 7.28 6.62
CA PRO A 53 3.82 8.46 7.37
C PRO A 53 3.40 9.54 6.38
N ALA A 54 2.10 9.79 6.33
CA ALA A 54 1.46 10.64 5.33
C ALA A 54 2.02 12.08 5.32
N ARG A 55 2.64 12.51 6.45
CA ARG A 55 3.44 13.75 6.56
C ARG A 55 4.59 13.88 5.56
N TYR A 56 5.08 12.77 5.00
CA TYR A 56 6.14 12.76 3.99
C TYR A 56 5.63 12.76 2.56
N LEU A 57 4.31 12.62 2.36
CA LEU A 57 3.69 12.59 1.05
C LEU A 57 2.96 13.92 0.82
N ARG A 58 3.68 14.91 0.26
CA ARG A 58 3.12 16.22 -0.16
C ARG A 58 2.01 16.09 -1.21
N GLY A 59 2.03 15.02 -2.00
CA GLY A 59 0.99 14.68 -2.98
C GLY A 59 -0.35 14.29 -2.37
N CYS A 60 -0.40 14.01 -1.07
CA CYS A 60 -1.61 13.74 -0.32
C CYS A 60 -1.82 14.85 0.70
N SER A 61 -2.57 15.91 0.36
CA SER A 61 -3.05 17.02 1.23
C SER A 61 -2.41 17.16 2.63
N ASN A 62 -1.08 17.22 2.73
CA ASN A 62 -0.34 17.24 4.00
C ASN A 62 -0.67 16.11 5.01
N GLY A 63 -0.98 14.91 4.54
CA GLY A 63 -1.14 13.73 5.37
C GLY A 63 -2.51 13.56 6.04
N ILE A 64 -3.56 14.13 5.44
CA ILE A 64 -4.93 13.94 5.91
C ILE A 64 -5.40 12.52 5.58
N TRP A 65 -5.84 11.81 6.62
CA TRP A 65 -6.52 10.54 6.53
C TRP A 65 -8.03 10.76 6.56
N CYS A 66 -8.72 10.34 5.51
CA CYS A 66 -10.17 10.42 5.40
C CYS A 66 -10.78 9.02 5.51
N SER A 67 -11.87 8.89 6.27
CA SER A 67 -12.65 7.66 6.28
C SER A 67 -13.51 7.59 5.03
N MET A 68 -13.30 6.57 4.21
CA MET A 68 -14.06 6.34 2.99
C MET A 68 -15.32 5.52 3.30
N THR A 69 -16.48 6.18 3.34
CA THR A 69 -17.78 5.57 3.69
C THR A 69 -18.06 4.28 2.90
N ARG A 70 -17.79 4.27 1.59
CA ARG A 70 -17.99 3.10 0.74
C ARG A 70 -17.21 1.87 1.18
N ILE A 71 -16.00 2.06 1.71
CA ILE A 71 -15.15 0.96 2.22
C ILE A 71 -15.69 0.48 3.55
N LEU A 72 -16.09 1.41 4.42
CA LEU A 72 -16.71 1.10 5.71
C LEU A 72 -18.03 0.32 5.55
N GLU A 73 -18.87 0.68 4.59
CA GLU A 73 -20.11 -0.05 4.27
C GLU A 73 -19.83 -1.46 3.74
N ARG A 74 -18.81 -1.62 2.88
CA ARG A 74 -18.40 -2.92 2.37
C ARG A 74 -17.87 -3.82 3.48
N LEU A 75 -17.10 -3.26 4.41
CA LEU A 75 -16.66 -3.92 5.63
C LEU A 75 -17.85 -4.38 6.47
N ARG A 76 -18.75 -3.46 6.82
CA ARG A 76 -19.98 -3.77 7.60
C ARG A 76 -20.79 -4.89 6.95
N THR A 77 -21.00 -4.82 5.64
CA THR A 77 -21.72 -5.84 4.88
C THR A 77 -21.02 -7.21 4.95
N ARG A 78 -19.69 -7.25 4.88
CA ARG A 78 -18.91 -8.49 4.96
C ARG A 78 -18.99 -9.14 6.33
N PHE A 79 -18.94 -8.36 7.40
CA PHE A 79 -19.11 -8.84 8.78
C PHE A 79 -20.55 -9.30 9.04
N ALA A 80 -21.54 -8.54 8.59
CA ALA A 80 -22.95 -8.89 8.70
C ALA A 80 -23.28 -10.21 7.99
N ARG A 81 -22.74 -10.46 6.78
CA ARG A 81 -22.88 -11.75 6.08
C ARG A 81 -22.34 -12.95 6.84
N ARG A 82 -21.46 -12.73 7.82
CA ARG A 82 -20.89 -13.76 8.70
C ARG A 82 -21.59 -13.82 10.05
N ASN A 83 -22.68 -13.08 10.25
CA ASN A 83 -23.37 -12.91 11.54
C ASN A 83 -22.42 -12.45 12.66
N MET A 84 -21.43 -11.62 12.33
CA MET A 84 -20.48 -11.08 13.28
C MET A 84 -20.59 -9.55 13.35
N PRO A 85 -20.52 -8.94 14.53
CA PRO A 85 -20.31 -7.50 14.64
C PRO A 85 -18.90 -7.16 14.12
N MET A 86 -18.77 -6.02 13.42
CA MET A 86 -17.47 -5.53 12.96
C MET A 86 -16.69 -4.96 14.15
N PRO A 87 -15.48 -5.48 14.46
CA PRO A 87 -14.62 -4.86 15.47
C PRO A 87 -14.24 -3.44 15.05
N GLU A 88 -14.20 -2.51 16.01
CA GLU A 88 -13.89 -1.09 15.73
C GLU A 88 -12.53 -0.93 15.05
N ILE A 89 -11.54 -1.76 15.40
CA ILE A 89 -10.22 -1.74 14.78
C ILE A 89 -10.26 -1.95 13.26
N ASN A 90 -11.23 -2.71 12.74
CA ASN A 90 -11.39 -2.93 11.30
C ASN A 90 -11.92 -1.69 10.57
N SER A 91 -12.60 -0.77 11.24
CA SER A 91 -13.02 0.50 10.63
C SER A 91 -11.83 1.31 10.11
N ARG A 92 -10.65 1.11 10.69
CA ARG A 92 -9.40 1.76 10.29
C ARG A 92 -8.94 1.33 8.89
N GLN A 93 -9.41 0.19 8.38
CA GLN A 93 -9.18 -0.23 6.99
C GLN A 93 -9.94 0.65 5.97
N ALA A 94 -10.86 1.50 6.44
CA ALA A 94 -11.51 2.52 5.62
C ALA A 94 -10.78 3.87 5.63
N LEU A 95 -9.71 4.03 6.42
CA LEU A 95 -8.88 5.23 6.39
C LEU A 95 -8.00 5.19 5.14
N VAL A 96 -8.15 6.22 4.31
CA VAL A 96 -7.35 6.41 3.09
C VAL A 96 -6.75 7.80 3.10
N MET A 97 -5.59 7.96 2.47
CA MET A 97 -5.00 9.29 2.32
C MET A 97 -5.80 10.11 1.31
N GLU A 98 -6.11 11.35 1.66
CA GLU A 98 -6.75 12.27 0.73
C GLU A 98 -5.85 12.48 -0.51
N GLY A 99 -6.44 12.44 -1.70
CA GLY A 99 -5.72 12.54 -2.97
C GLY A 99 -5.08 11.22 -3.45
N ALA A 100 -5.14 10.14 -2.67
CA ALA A 100 -4.68 8.83 -3.13
C ALA A 100 -5.66 8.20 -4.12
N GLU A 101 -5.15 7.57 -5.17
CA GLU A 101 -5.93 6.67 -6.01
C GLU A 101 -6.17 5.36 -5.26
N ILE A 102 -7.43 4.96 -5.14
CA ILE A 102 -7.83 3.77 -4.39
C ILE A 102 -7.76 2.53 -5.28
N LEU A 103 -6.96 1.57 -4.87
CA LEU A 103 -6.79 0.28 -5.54
C LEU A 103 -7.74 -0.74 -4.90
N ALA A 104 -8.72 -1.20 -5.68
CA ALA A 104 -9.76 -2.08 -5.17
C ALA A 104 -9.22 -3.46 -4.78
N ASN A 105 -9.38 -3.83 -3.52
CA ASN A 105 -9.10 -5.18 -3.05
C ASN A 105 -10.37 -6.06 -3.19
N ARG A 106 -10.36 -7.01 -4.11
CA ARG A 106 -11.48 -7.95 -4.32
C ARG A 106 -11.45 -9.15 -3.36
N ASN A 107 -10.25 -9.54 -2.91
CA ASN A 107 -10.04 -10.75 -2.13
C ASN A 107 -9.94 -10.50 -0.62
N GLY A 108 -9.79 -9.24 -0.21
CA GLY A 108 -9.70 -8.82 1.17
C GLY A 108 -10.59 -7.63 1.49
N THR A 109 -10.19 -6.92 2.54
CA THR A 109 -10.97 -5.83 3.13
C THR A 109 -10.27 -4.48 3.05
N ALA A 110 -8.95 -4.46 3.21
CA ALA A 110 -8.17 -3.23 3.13
C ALA A 110 -7.89 -2.87 1.66
N PRO A 111 -8.23 -1.67 1.18
CA PRO A 111 -7.85 -1.21 -0.15
C PRO A 111 -6.34 -1.03 -0.24
N GLY A 112 -5.80 -1.03 -1.46
CA GLY A 112 -4.50 -0.44 -1.72
C GLY A 112 -4.63 1.04 -2.02
N MET A 113 -3.51 1.74 -2.03
CA MET A 113 -3.45 3.16 -2.34
C MET A 113 -2.29 3.43 -3.28
N MET A 114 -2.47 4.34 -4.23
CA MET A 114 -1.41 4.88 -5.07
C MET A 114 -1.36 6.39 -4.94
N ILE A 115 -0.16 6.93 -4.76
CA ILE A 115 0.07 8.33 -4.41
C ILE A 115 1.18 8.86 -5.30
N GLN A 116 0.96 10.02 -5.90
CA GLN A 116 1.98 10.72 -6.68
C GLN A 116 2.71 11.74 -5.80
N GLU A 117 3.95 11.44 -5.44
CA GLU A 117 4.83 12.30 -4.65
C GLU A 117 5.88 12.98 -5.55
N GLY A 118 5.53 14.15 -6.09
CA GLY A 118 6.39 14.83 -7.07
C GLY A 118 6.61 13.95 -8.30
N LYS A 119 7.85 13.48 -8.50
CA LYS A 119 8.21 12.53 -9.58
C LYS A 119 8.12 11.06 -9.16
N CYS A 120 7.94 10.77 -7.88
CA CYS A 120 7.89 9.41 -7.35
C CYS A 120 6.44 8.92 -7.24
N THR A 121 6.13 7.75 -7.76
CA THR A 121 4.85 7.06 -7.52
C THR A 121 5.00 6.09 -6.36
N VAL A 122 4.20 6.27 -5.31
CA VAL A 122 4.17 5.40 -4.13
C VAL A 122 2.93 4.52 -4.19
N VAL A 123 3.12 3.21 -4.22
CA VAL A 123 2.05 2.20 -4.23
C VAL A 123 2.08 1.45 -2.90
N ILE A 124 0.94 1.37 -2.23
CA ILE A 124 0.75 0.68 -0.96
C ILE A 124 -0.20 -0.48 -1.18
N LEU A 125 0.27 -1.69 -0.90
CA LEU A 125 -0.46 -2.93 -1.12
C LEU A 125 -0.60 -3.73 0.19
N PRO A 126 -1.64 -4.58 0.31
CA PRO A 126 -1.83 -5.43 1.46
C PRO A 126 -0.67 -6.40 1.68
N GLY A 127 -0.45 -6.79 2.93
CA GLY A 127 0.57 -7.79 3.29
C GLY A 127 0.22 -9.22 2.81
N PRO A 128 -1.02 -9.71 3.03
CA PRO A 128 -1.38 -11.07 2.63
C PRO A 128 -1.19 -11.31 1.11
N PRO A 129 -0.39 -12.31 0.70
CA PRO A 129 -0.13 -12.57 -0.72
C PRO A 129 -1.37 -12.88 -1.55
N ARG A 130 -2.43 -13.43 -0.93
CA ARG A 130 -3.71 -13.73 -1.58
C ARG A 130 -4.51 -12.48 -1.96
N GLU A 131 -4.22 -11.35 -1.31
CA GLU A 131 -4.82 -10.05 -1.59
C GLU A 131 -3.90 -9.21 -2.49
N MET A 132 -2.60 -9.21 -2.19
CA MET A 132 -1.60 -8.40 -2.90
C MET A 132 -1.42 -8.83 -4.35
N ARG A 133 -1.23 -10.13 -4.62
CA ARG A 133 -0.99 -10.64 -5.97
C ARG A 133 -2.07 -10.25 -6.98
N PRO A 134 -3.37 -10.49 -6.73
CA PRO A 134 -4.42 -10.10 -7.68
C PRO A 134 -4.53 -8.58 -7.80
N MET A 135 -4.31 -7.80 -6.74
CA MET A 135 -4.27 -6.35 -6.87
C MET A 135 -3.12 -5.88 -7.77
N PHE A 136 -1.97 -6.53 -7.67
CA PHE A 136 -0.80 -6.22 -8.48
C PHE A 136 -0.92 -6.73 -9.93
N ASP A 137 -1.50 -7.91 -10.14
CA ASP A 137 -1.59 -8.58 -11.44
C ASP A 137 -2.84 -8.21 -12.25
N GLU A 138 -3.99 -7.95 -11.61
CA GLU A 138 -5.26 -7.64 -12.28
C GLU A 138 -5.46 -6.14 -12.54
N GLY A 139 -4.71 -5.27 -11.87
CA GLY A 139 -4.92 -3.84 -12.01
C GLY A 139 -4.11 -3.24 -13.15
N ASP A 140 -4.79 -2.92 -14.25
CA ASP A 140 -4.30 -1.96 -15.25
C ASP A 140 -3.93 -0.60 -14.63
N ARG A 141 -4.37 -0.32 -13.39
CA ARG A 141 -4.14 0.92 -12.63
C ARG A 141 -3.14 0.80 -11.47
N THR A 142 -2.81 -0.42 -11.01
CA THR A 142 -1.79 -0.63 -9.97
C THR A 142 -0.39 -0.51 -10.53
N CYS A 143 -0.24 -0.87 -11.80
CA CYS A 143 0.98 -0.62 -12.51
C CYS A 143 1.03 0.87 -12.85
N PRO A 144 2.11 1.60 -12.52
CA PRO A 144 2.32 2.97 -12.96
C PRO A 144 2.63 3.03 -14.47
N GLN A 145 1.86 2.35 -15.31
CA GLN A 145 1.95 2.41 -16.78
C GLN A 145 1.78 3.86 -17.27
N THR A 146 1.05 4.69 -16.52
CA THR A 146 0.93 6.12 -16.76
C THR A 146 2.21 6.91 -16.48
N ALA A 147 3.11 6.43 -15.62
CA ALA A 147 4.43 7.04 -15.39
C ALA A 147 5.51 6.48 -16.33
N CYS A 148 5.38 5.24 -16.80
CA CYS A 148 6.42 4.51 -17.52
C CYS A 148 6.37 4.66 -19.05
N ARG A 149 6.18 5.88 -19.58
CA ARG A 149 6.39 6.14 -21.01
C ARG A 149 7.88 6.30 -21.33
N GLY A 150 8.57 5.17 -21.55
CA GLY A 150 9.75 5.14 -22.42
C GLY A 150 11.15 5.03 -21.78
N SER A 151 11.29 4.93 -20.45
CA SER A 151 12.60 4.77 -19.78
C SER A 151 12.57 3.70 -18.69
N ARG A 152 13.71 3.06 -18.39
CA ARG A 152 13.82 2.16 -17.22
C ARG A 152 13.81 3.00 -15.95
N HIS A 153 12.73 2.94 -15.19
CA HIS A 153 12.56 3.73 -13.97
C HIS A 153 13.12 2.97 -12.74
N PRO A 154 13.96 3.61 -11.90
CA PRO A 154 14.49 2.97 -10.71
C PRO A 154 13.39 2.79 -9.68
N ALA A 155 13.07 1.53 -9.36
CA ALA A 155 12.08 1.18 -8.36
C ALA A 155 12.71 0.62 -7.08
N GLN A 156 12.02 0.82 -5.96
CA GLN A 156 12.34 0.19 -4.69
C GLN A 156 11.11 -0.54 -4.13
N GLU A 157 11.34 -1.76 -3.66
CA GLU A 157 10.35 -2.56 -2.96
C GLU A 157 10.60 -2.46 -1.46
N ILE A 158 9.58 -2.10 -0.70
CA ILE A 158 9.62 -2.10 0.77
C ILE A 158 8.63 -3.16 1.26
N GLN A 159 9.11 -4.11 2.05
CA GLN A 159 8.28 -5.12 2.68
C GLN A 159 8.26 -4.86 4.18
N HIS A 160 7.09 -4.54 4.70
CA HIS A 160 6.88 -4.40 6.14
C HIS A 160 6.41 -5.74 6.70
N PHE A 161 7.18 -6.30 7.62
CA PHE A 161 6.93 -7.58 8.25
C PHE A 161 6.60 -7.42 9.74
N ARG A 162 5.45 -7.94 10.16
CA ARG A 162 5.11 -8.13 11.58
C ARG A 162 5.32 -9.59 11.96
N PRO A 163 6.28 -9.92 12.84
CA PRO A 163 6.52 -11.30 13.27
C PRO A 163 5.31 -11.93 13.98
N ASP A 164 4.49 -11.13 14.65
CA ASP A 164 3.38 -11.61 15.50
C ASP A 164 2.15 -12.12 14.74
N ARG A 165 2.10 -12.01 13.41
CA ARG A 165 0.97 -12.46 12.58
C ARG A 165 1.20 -13.78 11.84
N ILE A 166 2.23 -14.53 12.21
CA ILE A 166 2.43 -15.91 11.70
C ILE A 166 1.51 -16.93 12.40
N ALA A 167 0.89 -16.60 13.54
CA ALA A 167 0.00 -17.52 14.24
C ALA A 167 -1.48 -17.31 13.86
N HIS A 168 -2.17 -18.43 13.62
CA HIS A 168 -3.61 -18.59 13.31
C HIS A 168 -3.99 -18.56 11.82
N ARG A 169 -3.49 -19.55 11.10
CA ARG A 169 -4.36 -20.34 10.21
C ARG A 169 -5.18 -21.32 11.02
#